data_AF-A0A950L6Z5-F1
#
_entry.id   AF-A0A950L6Z5-F1
#
_cell.length_a   1.000
_cell.length_b   1.000
_cell.length_c   1.000
_cell.angle_alpha   90.00
_cell.angle_beta   90.00
_cell.angle_gamma   90.00
#
_symmetry.space_group_name_H-M   'P 1'
#
loop_
_entity.id
_entity.type
_entity.pdbx_description
1 polymer ?
#
loop_
_entity_poly.entity_id
_entity_poly.type
_entity_poly.pdbx_seq_one_letter_code
_entity_poly.pdbx_strand_id
1 'polypeptide(L)'
;MELDQTRIIKVVTMGTPDAHLVRTAFLTKYGYSPDLTYDEILREFQRRYDRAQMLQWENVGVRRIMLVIEGMSENLAIEDAAHVQELRKLRLRRLAEKSGYGVTELEQMVEGYATRLEADWIQRKN
;
A
#
# COMPACT_ATOMS: atom_id res chain seq x y z
N MET A 1 34.27 -11.89 13.06
CA MET A 1 33.25 -12.35 14.02
C MET A 1 31.93 -11.83 13.49
N GLU A 2 31.14 -12.75 12.95
CA GLU A 2 29.95 -12.48 12.14
C GLU A 2 28.85 -11.82 12.98
N LEU A 3 28.29 -10.73 12.48
CA LEU A 3 27.01 -10.21 12.95
C LEU A 3 25.92 -10.94 12.16
N ASP A 4 25.59 -12.15 12.60
CA ASP A 4 24.38 -12.83 12.15
C ASP A 4 23.17 -12.18 12.84
N GLN A 5 22.77 -11.02 12.34
CA GLN A 5 21.47 -10.45 12.64
C GLN A 5 20.46 -11.18 11.77
N THR A 6 20.02 -12.34 12.24
CA THR A 6 18.80 -12.99 11.77
C THR A 6 17.66 -12.00 12.00
N ARG A 7 17.39 -11.14 11.01
CA ARG A 7 16.16 -10.35 10.94
C ARG A 7 15.04 -11.36 10.88
N ILE A 8 14.43 -11.64 12.03
CA ILE A 8 13.16 -12.33 12.10
C ILE A 8 12.18 -11.44 11.34
N ILE A 9 11.95 -11.76 10.06
CA ILE A 9 10.87 -11.17 9.29
C ILE A 9 9.61 -11.68 9.99
N LYS A 10 9.03 -10.86 10.87
CA LYS A 10 7.72 -11.12 11.44
C LYS A 10 6.75 -11.20 10.27
N VAL A 11 6.37 -12.41 9.90
CA VAL A 11 5.31 -12.64 8.91
C VAL A 11 4.00 -12.30 9.60
N VAL A 12 3.59 -11.05 9.45
CA VAL A 12 2.36 -10.54 10.06
C VAL A 12 1.19 -11.02 9.19
N THR A 13 0.44 -11.98 9.72
CA THR A 13 -0.85 -12.41 9.15
C THR A 13 -1.97 -11.52 9.69
N MET A 14 -3.11 -11.47 9.00
CA MET A 14 -4.31 -10.70 9.41
C MET A 14 -4.92 -11.14 10.76
N GLY A 15 -4.43 -12.24 11.36
CA GLY A 15 -4.82 -12.69 12.71
C GLY A 15 -3.88 -12.21 13.83
N THR A 16 -2.86 -11.43 13.51
CA THR A 16 -1.94 -10.86 14.51
C THR A 16 -2.53 -9.59 15.14
N PRO A 17 -2.13 -9.23 16.36
CA PRO A 17 -2.55 -7.98 17.02
C PRO A 17 -2.33 -6.72 16.16
N ASP A 18 -1.37 -6.78 15.23
CA ASP A 18 -0.96 -5.66 14.38
C ASP A 18 -1.75 -5.54 13.07
N ALA A 19 -2.72 -6.43 12.81
CA ALA A 19 -3.50 -6.41 11.57
C ALA A 19 -4.22 -5.07 11.33
N HIS A 20 -4.75 -4.47 12.40
CA HIS A 20 -5.39 -3.15 12.34
C HIS A 20 -4.38 -2.03 12.01
N LEU A 21 -3.15 -2.13 12.52
CA LEU A 21 -2.07 -1.18 12.23
C LEU A 21 -1.67 -1.26 10.76
N VAL A 22 -1.42 -2.47 10.25
CA VAL A 22 -1.04 -2.69 8.84
C VAL A 22 -2.14 -2.24 7.90
N ARG A 23 -3.41 -2.56 8.20
CA ARG A 23 -4.55 -2.08 7.41
C ARG A 23 -4.58 -0.55 7.40
N THR A 24 -4.45 0.10 8.54
CA THR A 24 -4.48 1.56 8.63
C THR A 24 -3.34 2.21 7.85
N ALA A 25 -2.13 1.63 7.94
CA ALA A 25 -0.97 2.07 7.20
C ALA A 25 -1.17 1.88 5.68
N PHE A 26 -1.69 0.74 5.24
CA PHE A 26 -2.02 0.48 3.84
C PHE A 26 -3.02 1.51 3.29
N LEU A 27 -4.14 1.71 3.99
CA LEU A 27 -5.17 2.65 3.55
C LEU A 27 -4.61 4.08 3.48
N THR A 28 -3.73 4.45 4.42
CA THR A 28 -3.04 5.74 4.42
C THR A 28 -2.10 5.88 3.23
N LYS A 29 -1.25 4.88 2.97
CA LYS A 29 -0.23 4.90 1.92
C LYS A 29 -0.86 5.08 0.54
N TYR A 30 -1.86 4.27 0.25
CA TYR A 30 -2.49 4.24 -1.07
C TYR A 30 -3.75 5.11 -1.14
N GLY A 31 -4.04 5.95 -0.13
CA GLY A 31 -5.12 6.92 -0.19
C GLY A 31 -6.52 6.30 -0.32
N TYR A 32 -6.77 5.22 0.41
CA TYR A 32 -8.11 4.67 0.57
C TYR A 32 -8.84 5.35 1.73
N SER A 33 -10.18 5.27 1.72
CA SER A 33 -10.97 5.67 2.89
C SER A 33 -10.69 4.72 4.08
N PRO A 34 -10.57 5.22 5.31
CA PRO A 34 -10.31 4.39 6.49
C PRO A 34 -11.44 3.40 6.80
N ASP A 35 -12.64 3.69 6.32
CA ASP A 35 -13.88 2.97 6.68
C ASP A 35 -14.21 1.81 5.74
N LEU A 36 -13.39 1.56 4.71
CA LEU A 36 -13.66 0.51 3.72
C LEU A 36 -13.58 -0.89 4.34
N THR A 37 -14.62 -1.70 4.15
CA THR A 37 -14.57 -3.14 4.44
C THR A 37 -13.50 -3.85 3.59
N TYR A 38 -13.14 -5.08 3.95
CA TYR A 38 -12.16 -5.86 3.19
C TYR A 38 -12.56 -6.05 1.73
N ASP A 39 -13.82 -6.38 1.46
CA ASP A 39 -14.30 -6.57 0.08
C ASP A 39 -14.35 -5.26 -0.71
N GLU A 40 -14.55 -4.11 -0.06
CA GLU A 40 -14.42 -2.80 -0.70
C GLU A 40 -12.96 -2.47 -1.02
N ILE A 41 -12.03 -2.77 -0.10
CA ILE A 41 -10.60 -2.64 -0.34
C ILE A 41 -10.19 -3.49 -1.54
N LEU A 42 -10.61 -4.75 -1.60
CA LEU A 42 -10.25 -5.67 -2.67
C LEU A 42 -10.81 -5.20 -4.04
N ARG A 43 -12.07 -4.75 -4.08
CA ARG A 43 -12.68 -4.20 -5.30
C ARG A 43 -11.93 -2.96 -5.80
N GLU A 44 -11.57 -2.07 -4.89
CA GLU A 44 -10.85 -0.84 -5.24
C GLU A 44 -9.40 -1.11 -5.65
N PHE A 45 -8.74 -2.06 -4.98
CA PHE A 45 -7.42 -2.54 -5.36
C PHE A 45 -7.45 -3.08 -6.80
N GLN A 46 -8.37 -4.01 -7.08
CA GLN A 46 -8.55 -4.54 -8.42
C GLN A 46 -8.81 -3.43 -9.46
N ARG A 47 -9.74 -2.52 -9.20
CA ARG A 47 -10.09 -1.44 -10.13
C ARG A 47 -8.87 -0.60 -10.52
N ARG A 48 -8.00 -0.29 -9.57
CA ARG A 48 -6.78 0.50 -9.80
C ARG A 48 -5.75 -0.28 -10.60
N TYR A 49 -5.57 -1.56 -10.31
CA TYR A 49 -4.61 -2.42 -11.03
C TYR A 49 -5.08 -2.74 -12.46
N ASP A 50 -6.37 -3.01 -12.67
CA ASP A 50 -6.95 -3.17 -14.01
C ASP A 50 -6.73 -1.88 -14.83
N ARG A 51 -6.96 -0.69 -14.24
CA ARG A 51 -6.69 0.59 -14.92
C ARG A 51 -5.19 0.83 -15.18
N ALA A 52 -4.32 0.48 -14.23
CA ALA A 52 -2.87 0.58 -14.39
C ALA A 52 -2.36 -0.30 -15.55
N GLN A 53 -2.92 -1.51 -15.72
CA GLN A 53 -2.61 -2.40 -16.83
C GLN A 53 -3.08 -1.81 -18.17
N MET A 54 -4.28 -1.24 -18.23
CA MET A 54 -4.75 -0.55 -19.45
C MET A 54 -3.82 0.60 -19.84
N LEU A 55 -3.41 1.44 -18.88
CA LEU A 55 -2.47 2.54 -19.12
C LEU A 55 -1.11 2.03 -19.62
N GLN A 56 -0.64 0.89 -19.10
CA GLN A 56 0.59 0.25 -19.57
C GLN A 56 0.47 -0.19 -21.03
N TRP A 57 -0.65 -0.82 -21.41
CA TRP A 57 -0.91 -1.21 -22.81
C TRP A 57 -1.03 -0.02 -23.76
N GLU A 58 -1.57 1.10 -23.27
CA GLU A 58 -1.61 2.38 -23.97
C GLU A 58 -0.22 3.09 -24.06
N ASN A 59 0.85 2.47 -23.54
CA ASN A 59 2.20 3.03 -23.44
C ASN A 59 2.25 4.37 -22.69
N VAL A 60 1.37 4.54 -21.70
CA VAL A 60 1.36 5.74 -20.87
C VAL A 60 2.55 5.70 -19.91
N GLY A 61 3.17 6.86 -19.71
CA GLY A 61 4.34 6.98 -18.84
C GLY A 61 4.08 6.47 -17.42
N VAL A 62 5.08 5.80 -16.84
CA VAL A 62 5.08 5.16 -15.51
C VAL A 62 4.50 6.08 -14.42
N ARG A 63 4.74 7.38 -14.52
CA ARG A 63 4.20 8.37 -13.59
C ARG A 63 2.67 8.28 -13.46
N ARG A 64 1.93 8.22 -14.57
CA ARG A 64 0.45 8.19 -14.53
C ARG A 64 -0.05 6.85 -13.99
N ILE A 65 0.65 5.76 -14.29
CA ILE A 65 0.37 4.44 -13.73
C ILE A 65 0.49 4.48 -12.20
N MET A 66 1.57 5.06 -11.67
CA MET A 66 1.79 5.21 -10.23
C MET A 66 0.70 6.07 -9.56
N LEU A 67 0.27 7.17 -10.20
CA LEU A 67 -0.81 7.99 -9.67
C LEU A 67 -2.09 7.17 -9.47
N VAL A 68 -2.47 6.34 -10.43
CA VAL A 68 -3.66 5.48 -10.31
C VAL A 68 -3.54 4.49 -9.18
N ILE A 69 -2.40 3.79 -9.07
CA ILE A 69 -2.14 2.81 -8.01
C ILE A 69 -2.26 3.47 -6.63
N GLU A 70 -1.69 4.68 -6.49
CA GLU A 70 -1.73 5.47 -5.26
C GLU A 70 -3.06 6.21 -5.03
N GLY A 71 -4.09 5.95 -5.85
CA GLY A 71 -5.43 6.53 -5.69
C GLY A 71 -5.50 8.02 -6.00
N MET A 72 -4.60 8.52 -6.82
CA MET A 72 -4.56 9.90 -7.31
C MET A 72 -5.15 10.00 -8.71
N SER A 73 -5.54 11.22 -9.08
CA SER A 73 -5.99 11.52 -10.45
C SER A 73 -4.82 11.32 -11.44
N GLU A 74 -5.09 10.69 -12.58
CA GLU A 74 -4.12 10.48 -13.66
C GLU A 74 -3.51 11.78 -14.21
N ASN A 75 -4.23 12.89 -14.04
CA ASN A 75 -3.85 14.21 -14.54
C ASN A 75 -3.37 15.15 -13.42
N LEU A 76 -3.16 14.62 -12.20
CA LEU A 76 -2.68 15.41 -11.07
C LEU A 76 -1.32 16.04 -11.40
N ALA A 77 -1.13 17.31 -11.02
CA ALA A 77 0.15 17.99 -11.22
C ALA A 77 1.27 17.30 -10.40
N ILE A 78 2.52 17.46 -10.84
CA ILE A 78 3.69 16.84 -10.18
C ILE A 78 3.82 17.32 -8.74
N GLU A 79 3.70 18.63 -8.54
CA GLU A 79 3.84 19.27 -7.24
C GLU A 79 2.73 18.82 -6.28
N ASP A 80 1.48 18.75 -6.76
CA ASP A 80 0.35 18.26 -5.97
C ASP A 80 0.52 16.78 -5.57
N ALA A 81 0.94 15.94 -6.52
CA ALA A 81 1.21 14.52 -6.24
C ALA A 81 2.30 14.37 -5.18
N ALA A 82 3.41 15.11 -5.31
CA ALA A 82 4.50 15.10 -4.35
C ALA A 82 4.03 15.58 -2.96
N HIS A 83 3.20 16.64 -2.91
CA HIS A 83 2.65 17.13 -1.66
C HIS A 83 1.77 16.09 -0.96
N VAL A 84 0.88 15.41 -1.70
CA VAL A 84 0.04 14.34 -1.15
C VAL A 84 0.89 13.17 -0.65
N GLN A 85 1.92 12.78 -1.40
CA GLN A 85 2.85 11.72 -0.98
C GLN A 85 3.58 12.09 0.31
N GLU A 86 4.10 13.33 0.44
CA GLU A 86 4.78 13.78 1.66
C GLU A 86 3.84 13.81 2.88
N LEU A 87 2.60 14.26 2.71
CA LEU A 87 1.60 14.21 3.78
C LEU A 87 1.32 12.77 4.23
N ARG A 88 1.23 11.83 3.30
CA ARG A 88 1.03 10.40 3.62
C ARG A 88 2.25 9.80 4.30
N LYS A 89 3.47 10.10 3.84
CA LYS A 89 4.71 9.69 4.51
C LYS A 89 4.77 10.19 5.94
N LEU A 90 4.41 11.45 6.19
CA LEU A 90 4.37 12.01 7.55
C LEU A 90 3.37 11.27 8.45
N ARG A 91 2.18 10.94 7.92
CA ARG A 91 1.17 10.16 8.65
C ARG A 91 1.68 8.76 8.98
N LEU A 92 2.35 8.10 8.05
CA LEU A 92 2.95 6.78 8.27
C LEU A 92 4.07 6.81 9.33
N ARG A 93 4.93 7.84 9.32
CA ARG A 93 5.95 8.01 10.35
C ARG A 93 5.33 8.13 11.75
N ARG A 94 4.31 8.99 11.90
CA ARG A 94 3.58 9.13 13.17
C ARG A 94 2.90 7.85 13.60
N LEU A 95 2.39 7.07 12.66
CA LEU A 95 1.76 5.78 12.94
C LEU A 95 2.79 4.77 13.45
N ALA A 96 3.93 4.66 12.78
CA ALA A 96 5.05 3.83 13.19
C ALA A 96 5.53 4.19 14.61
N GLU A 97 5.80 5.48 14.87
CA GLU A 97 6.22 6.00 16.19
C GLU A 97 5.24 5.60 17.32
N LYS A 98 3.94 5.80 17.10
CA LYS A 98 2.91 5.47 18.11
C LYS A 98 2.79 3.98 18.41
N SER A 99 3.15 3.15 17.44
CA SER A 99 3.03 1.69 17.53
C SER A 99 4.31 1.00 18.01
N GLY A 100 5.42 1.75 18.16
CA GLY A 100 6.74 1.20 18.51
C GLY A 100 7.45 0.48 17.34
N TYR A 101 6.88 0.53 16.13
CA TYR A 101 7.46 -0.05 14.93
C TYR A 101 8.46 0.89 14.26
N GLY A 102 9.47 0.31 13.59
CA GLY A 102 10.28 1.06 12.65
C GLY A 102 9.48 1.44 11.40
N VAL A 103 9.74 2.62 10.83
CA VAL A 103 9.05 3.07 9.59
C VAL A 103 9.24 2.06 8.46
N THR A 104 10.46 1.57 8.26
CA THR A 104 10.77 0.55 7.24
C THR A 104 10.04 -0.77 7.50
N GLU A 105 9.91 -1.18 8.77
CA GLU A 105 9.19 -2.41 9.13
C GLU A 105 7.70 -2.29 8.79
N LEU A 106 7.09 -1.16 9.16
CA LEU A 106 5.70 -0.89 8.82
C LEU A 106 5.48 -0.84 7.30
N GLU A 107 6.39 -0.23 6.55
CA GLU A 107 6.33 -0.21 5.09
C GLU A 107 6.41 -1.60 4.48
N GLN A 108 7.30 -2.47 4.96
CA GLN A 108 7.39 -3.87 4.50
C GLN A 108 6.11 -4.64 4.80
N MET A 109 5.49 -4.42 5.95
CA MET A 109 4.22 -5.05 6.31
C MET A 109 3.08 -4.58 5.40
N VAL A 110 3.08 -3.29 5.01
CA VAL A 110 2.12 -2.72 4.06
C VAL A 110 2.28 -3.34 2.67
N GLU A 111 3.51 -3.48 2.17
CA GLU A 111 3.76 -4.16 0.89
C GLU A 111 3.31 -5.62 0.94
N GLY A 112 3.60 -6.33 2.05
CA GLY A 112 3.12 -7.71 2.25
C GLY A 112 1.59 -7.81 2.27
N TYR A 113 0.89 -6.79 2.74
CA TYR A 113 -0.58 -6.72 2.66
C TYR A 113 -1.06 -6.51 1.22
N ALA A 114 -0.41 -5.64 0.44
CA ALA A 114 -0.72 -5.44 -0.97
C ALA A 114 -0.52 -6.73 -1.79
N THR A 115 0.57 -7.47 -1.56
CA THR A 115 0.83 -8.77 -2.21
C THR A 115 -0.26 -9.80 -1.89
N ARG A 116 -0.80 -9.81 -0.66
CA ARG A 116 -1.92 -10.71 -0.30
C ARG A 116 -3.21 -10.33 -1.01
N LEU A 117 -3.52 -9.04 -1.13
CA LEU A 117 -4.69 -8.59 -1.91
C LEU A 117 -4.56 -9.02 -3.38
N GLU A 118 -3.36 -8.91 -3.95
CA GLU A 118 -3.09 -9.38 -5.32
C GLU A 118 -3.28 -10.89 -5.46
N ALA A 119 -2.76 -11.68 -4.52
CA ALA A 119 -2.94 -13.14 -4.52
C ALA A 119 -4.41 -13.54 -4.42
N ASP A 120 -5.17 -12.93 -3.50
CA ASP A 120 -6.61 -13.16 -3.33
C ASP A 120 -7.40 -12.79 -4.59
N TRP A 121 -7.02 -11.69 -5.24
CA TRP A 121 -7.62 -11.27 -6.51
C TRP A 121 -7.40 -12.28 -7.63
N ILE A 122 -6.16 -12.77 -7.80
CA ILE A 122 -5.82 -13.78 -8.80
C ILE A 122 -6.59 -15.08 -8.54
N GLN A 123 -6.69 -15.51 -7.28
CA GLN A 123 -7.45 -16.71 -6.91
C GLN A 123 -8.94 -16.58 -7.22
N ARG A 124 -9.55 -15.41 -7.02
CA ARG A 124 -10.98 -15.18 -7.32
C ARG A 124 -11.28 -15.06 -8.83
N LYS A 125 -10.27 -14.83 -9.67
CA LYS A 125 -10.40 -14.79 -11.13
C LYS A 125 -10.35 -16.18 -11.78
N ASN A 126 -9.86 -17.19 -11.05
CA ASN A 126 -9.78 -18.59 -11.47
C ASN A 126 -10.90 -19.43 -10.86
#